data_AF-A0A6L7MH04-F1
#
_entry.id   AF-A0A6L7MH04-F1
#
_cell.length_a   1.000
_cell.length_b   1.000
_cell.length_c   1.000
_cell.angle_alpha   90.00
_cell.angle_beta   90.00
_cell.angle_gamma   90.00
#
_symmetry.space_group_name_H-M   'P 1'
#
loop_
_entity.id
_entity.type
_entity.pdbx_description
1 polymer ?
#
loop_
_entity_poly.entity_id
_entity_poly.type
_entity_poly.pdbx_seq_one_letter_code
_entity_poly.pdbx_strand_id
1 'polypeptide(L)'
;MRNQDVSLRTYPRLRPPPPDEGRLARYGYLVICLATYGGALGASSLLVNFLSRTKYPDIPEHMALAPTLLLSGGAFVVCAVLGGLIAYWFGQWDEPLRYIIKWLVIGFGFGILSPIISGGTLPVSLVLVEIEAGVLPVSEAPVRLINALFHIPRFAFTHGVFGLFTGMLAGALFAFGALFISGLRELAGGPIARYGPYVLAVLLSIVFYAISTVADAPTLARFG
;
A
#
# COMPACT_ATOMS: atom_id res chain seq x y z
N MET A 1 -58.65 -37.59 9.77
CA MET A 1 -57.22 -37.59 9.39
C MET A 1 -57.03 -36.49 8.37
N ARG A 2 -56.41 -35.37 8.77
CA ARG A 2 -56.34 -34.13 7.97
C ARG A 2 -54.91 -34.02 7.45
N ASN A 3 -54.73 -34.19 6.14
CA ASN A 3 -53.45 -34.00 5.46
C ASN A 3 -52.97 -32.57 5.69
N GLN A 4 -51.81 -32.43 6.33
CA GLN A 4 -51.06 -31.18 6.40
C GLN A 4 -50.17 -31.11 5.16
N ASP A 5 -50.63 -30.37 4.15
CA ASP A 5 -49.79 -29.96 3.04
C ASP A 5 -48.76 -28.94 3.57
N VAL A 6 -47.58 -29.45 3.90
CA VAL A 6 -46.40 -28.66 4.22
C VAL A 6 -45.96 -27.98 2.92
N SER A 7 -46.43 -26.77 2.69
CA SER A 7 -45.92 -25.92 1.61
C SER A 7 -44.45 -25.61 1.91
N LEU A 8 -43.54 -26.31 1.25
CA LEU A 8 -42.13 -25.96 1.16
C LEU A 8 -42.04 -24.56 0.55
N ARG A 9 -41.99 -23.53 1.41
CA ARG A 9 -41.60 -22.17 1.01
C ARG A 9 -40.19 -22.27 0.46
N THR A 10 -40.11 -22.35 -0.86
CA THR A 10 -38.88 -22.18 -1.60
C THR A 10 -38.40 -20.76 -1.27
N TYR A 11 -37.39 -20.64 -0.42
CA TYR A 11 -36.71 -19.37 -0.23
C TYR A 11 -36.24 -18.96 -1.64
N PRO A 12 -36.70 -17.84 -2.20
CA PRO A 12 -36.14 -17.35 -3.44
C PRO A 12 -34.65 -17.22 -3.19
N ARG A 13 -33.84 -17.97 -3.95
CA ARG A 13 -32.39 -17.76 -3.98
C ARG A 13 -32.21 -16.27 -4.20
N LEU A 14 -31.75 -15.54 -3.17
CA LEU A 14 -31.34 -14.16 -3.32
C LEU A 14 -30.26 -14.16 -4.39
N ARG A 15 -30.64 -13.85 -5.63
CA ARG A 15 -29.67 -13.35 -6.59
C ARG A 15 -29.05 -12.14 -5.91
N PRO A 16 -27.72 -12.03 -5.84
CA PRO A 16 -27.13 -10.77 -5.45
C PRO A 16 -27.77 -9.68 -6.32
N PRO A 17 -28.21 -8.56 -5.73
CA PRO A 17 -28.79 -7.47 -6.51
C PRO A 17 -27.81 -7.11 -7.64
N PRO A 18 -28.31 -6.79 -8.86
CA PRO A 18 -27.45 -6.34 -9.93
C PRO A 18 -26.57 -5.18 -9.42
N PRO A 19 -25.31 -5.07 -9.88
CA PRO A 19 -24.41 -4.04 -9.38
C PRO A 19 -24.99 -2.67 -9.74
N ASP A 20 -25.53 -1.96 -8.74
CA ASP A 20 -25.96 -0.58 -8.92
C ASP A 20 -24.74 0.22 -9.40
N GLU A 21 -24.84 0.92 -10.53
CA GLU A 21 -23.73 1.72 -11.09
C GLU A 21 -23.16 2.70 -10.05
N GLY A 22 -24.03 3.18 -9.13
CA GLY A 22 -23.64 4.01 -8.00
C GLY A 22 -22.80 3.30 -6.93
N ARG A 23 -22.96 1.98 -6.73
CA ARG A 23 -22.11 1.19 -5.82
C ARG A 23 -20.72 1.00 -6.41
N LEU A 24 -20.61 0.62 -7.68
CA LEU A 24 -19.32 0.45 -8.37
C LEU A 24 -18.49 1.74 -8.38
N ALA A 25 -19.11 2.88 -8.71
CA ALA A 25 -18.44 4.17 -8.68
C ALA A 25 -17.99 4.56 -7.25
N ARG A 26 -18.80 4.27 -6.23
CA ARG A 26 -18.45 4.50 -4.81
C ARG A 26 -17.33 3.59 -4.32
N TYR A 27 -17.19 2.38 -4.85
CA TYR A 27 -16.11 1.46 -4.50
C TYR A 27 -14.81 1.83 -5.23
N GLY A 28 -14.88 2.16 -6.52
CA GLY A 28 -13.72 2.63 -7.28
C GLY A 28 -13.05 3.84 -6.62
N TYR A 29 -13.85 4.74 -6.04
CA TYR A 29 -13.33 5.89 -5.31
C TYR A 29 -12.50 5.52 -4.07
N LEU A 30 -12.99 4.60 -3.23
CA LEU A 30 -12.25 4.11 -2.06
C LEU A 30 -10.96 3.39 -2.47
N VAL A 31 -11.03 2.60 -3.55
CA VAL A 31 -9.88 1.88 -4.12
C VAL A 31 -8.77 2.86 -4.51
N ILE A 32 -9.09 3.96 -5.19
CA ILE A 32 -8.09 4.97 -5.58
C ILE A 32 -7.47 5.65 -4.35
N CYS A 33 -8.28 5.98 -3.34
CA CYS A 33 -7.79 6.62 -2.12
C CYS A 33 -6.83 5.70 -1.35
N LEU A 34 -7.19 4.43 -1.18
CA LEU A 34 -6.33 3.48 -0.47
C LEU A 34 -5.15 2.99 -1.30
N ALA A 35 -5.25 2.98 -2.63
CA ALA A 35 -4.12 2.72 -3.51
C ALA A 35 -3.08 3.84 -3.40
N THR A 36 -3.50 5.09 -3.55
CA THR A 36 -2.57 6.24 -3.44
C THR A 36 -1.91 6.30 -2.06
N TYR A 37 -2.71 6.13 -1.00
CA TYR A 37 -2.20 6.09 0.38
C TYR A 37 -1.26 4.91 0.64
N GLY A 38 -1.64 3.70 0.22
CA GLY A 38 -0.81 2.50 0.36
C GLY A 38 0.51 2.59 -0.42
N GLY A 39 0.48 3.18 -1.62
CA GLY A 39 1.67 3.45 -2.41
C GLY A 39 2.65 4.37 -1.68
N ALA A 40 2.15 5.50 -1.15
CA ALA A 40 3.00 6.44 -0.41
C ALA A 40 3.61 5.83 0.85
N LEU A 41 2.85 5.01 1.60
CA LEU A 41 3.36 4.28 2.75
C LEU A 41 4.42 3.24 2.37
N GLY A 42 4.22 2.51 1.28
CA GLY A 42 5.21 1.55 0.77
C GLY A 42 6.51 2.22 0.34
N ALA A 43 6.42 3.33 -0.39
CA ALA A 43 7.56 4.16 -0.75
C ALA A 43 8.31 4.68 0.48
N SER A 44 7.58 5.24 1.45
CA SER A 44 8.16 5.79 2.69
C SER A 44 8.83 4.70 3.52
N SER A 45 8.18 3.55 3.70
CA SER A 45 8.70 2.40 4.43
C SER A 45 9.98 1.86 3.79
N LEU A 46 10.06 1.86 2.45
CA LEU A 46 11.26 1.43 1.75
C LEU A 46 12.42 2.38 2.06
N LEU A 47 12.21 3.69 1.95
CA LEU A 47 13.24 4.70 2.23
C LEU A 47 13.76 4.62 3.66
N VAL A 48 12.87 4.47 4.65
CA VAL A 48 13.25 4.30 6.07
C VAL A 48 14.07 3.03 6.27
N ASN A 49 13.68 1.92 5.65
CA ASN A 49 14.41 0.64 5.70
C ASN A 49 15.78 0.70 4.98
N PHE A 50 15.98 1.66 4.06
CA PHE A 50 17.31 1.91 3.50
C PHE A 50 18.20 2.65 4.49
N LEU A 51 17.67 3.65 5.19
CA LEU A 51 18.41 4.40 6.22
C LEU A 51 18.84 3.50 7.39
N SER A 52 18.04 2.51 7.78
CA SER A 52 18.38 1.58 8.87
C SER A 52 19.54 0.64 8.55
N ARG A 53 19.92 0.52 7.28
CA ARG A 53 20.97 -0.41 6.81
C ARG A 53 22.35 0.21 6.71
N THR A 54 22.48 1.51 7.00
CA THR A 54 23.77 2.17 7.06
C THR A 54 24.63 1.52 8.14
N LYS A 55 25.82 1.03 7.77
CA LYS A 55 26.72 0.34 8.69
C LYS A 55 27.56 1.34 9.45
N TYR A 56 27.67 1.17 10.76
CA TYR A 56 28.66 1.90 11.55
C TYR A 56 30.08 1.68 10.98
N PRO A 57 30.90 2.73 10.81
CA PRO A 57 30.78 4.09 11.38
C PRO A 57 30.02 5.12 10.52
N ASP A 58 29.44 4.73 9.40
CA ASP A 58 28.77 5.67 8.50
C ASP A 58 27.48 6.22 9.13
N ILE A 59 27.22 7.51 8.92
CA ILE A 59 26.02 8.19 9.41
C ILE A 59 24.91 8.02 8.35
N PRO A 60 23.67 7.67 8.73
CA PRO A 60 22.57 7.62 7.78
C PRO A 60 22.33 8.99 7.16
N GLU A 61 22.34 9.05 5.83
CA GLU A 61 22.09 10.26 5.05
C GLU A 61 21.02 10.00 4.00
N HIS A 62 20.22 11.02 3.72
CA HIS A 62 19.22 10.96 2.67
C HIS A 62 19.89 10.94 1.30
N MET A 63 19.35 10.13 0.39
CA MET A 63 19.76 10.12 -1.00
C MET A 63 19.33 11.41 -1.70
N ALA A 64 20.01 11.77 -2.79
CA ALA A 64 19.56 12.84 -3.66
C ALA A 64 18.14 12.58 -4.21
N LEU A 65 17.44 13.62 -4.63
CA LEU A 65 16.03 13.53 -5.02
C LEU A 65 15.78 12.55 -6.18
N ALA A 66 16.60 12.60 -7.23
CA ALA A 66 16.46 11.74 -8.41
C ALA A 66 16.55 10.23 -8.07
N PRO A 67 17.63 9.73 -7.42
CA PRO A 67 17.70 8.33 -7.03
C PRO A 67 16.62 7.95 -6.00
N THR A 68 16.22 8.87 -5.13
CA THR A 68 15.10 8.66 -4.19
C THR A 68 13.80 8.37 -4.92
N LEU A 69 13.47 9.13 -5.97
CA LEU A 69 12.27 8.94 -6.77
C LEU A 69 12.29 7.62 -7.55
N LEU A 70 13.43 7.27 -8.16
CA LEU A 70 13.59 6.02 -8.91
C LEU A 70 13.52 4.79 -7.99
N LEU A 71 14.11 4.89 -6.80
CA LEU A 71 14.09 3.83 -5.80
C LEU A 71 12.69 3.64 -5.21
N SER A 72 12.06 4.72 -4.77
CA SER A 72 10.76 4.68 -4.10
C SER A 72 9.58 4.49 -5.06
N GLY A 73 9.74 4.84 -6.35
CA GLY A 73 8.68 4.73 -7.36
C GLY A 73 8.22 3.29 -7.60
N GLY A 74 9.15 2.32 -7.63
CA GLY A 74 8.81 0.90 -7.73
C GLY A 74 7.93 0.46 -6.56
N ALA A 75 8.35 0.77 -5.33
CA ALA A 75 7.60 0.49 -4.12
C ALA A 75 6.23 1.17 -4.10
N PHE A 76 6.14 2.43 -4.55
CA PHE A 76 4.89 3.15 -4.67
C PHE A 76 3.88 2.39 -5.54
N VAL A 77 4.29 1.99 -6.75
CA VAL A 77 3.39 1.31 -7.70
C VAL A 77 2.89 -0.01 -7.13
N VAL A 78 3.78 -0.86 -6.62
CA VAL A 78 3.37 -2.19 -6.14
C VAL A 78 2.55 -2.13 -4.86
N CYS A 79 2.85 -1.21 -3.94
CA CYS A 79 2.08 -1.01 -2.73
C CYS A 79 0.75 -0.29 -3.00
N ALA A 80 0.67 0.53 -4.05
CA ALA A 80 -0.59 1.10 -4.51
C ALA A 80 -1.52 0.02 -5.08
N VAL A 81 -0.97 -0.90 -5.89
CA VAL A 81 -1.72 -2.08 -6.36
C VAL A 81 -2.19 -2.92 -5.18
N LEU A 82 -1.32 -3.18 -4.20
CA LEU A 82 -1.68 -3.92 -2.98
C LEU A 82 -2.81 -3.22 -2.20
N GLY A 83 -2.67 -1.92 -1.93
CA GLY A 83 -3.67 -1.13 -1.20
C GLY A 83 -5.02 -1.07 -1.94
N GLY A 84 -4.97 -0.94 -3.27
CA GLY A 84 -6.16 -0.97 -4.12
C GLY A 84 -6.85 -2.34 -4.15
N LEU A 85 -6.08 -3.43 -4.26
CA LEU A 85 -6.60 -4.81 -4.19
C LEU A 85 -7.27 -5.07 -2.85
N ILE A 86 -6.61 -4.71 -1.75
CA ILE A 86 -7.18 -4.80 -0.39
C ILE A 86 -8.51 -4.03 -0.32
N ALA A 87 -8.55 -2.79 -0.79
CA ALA A 87 -9.75 -1.97 -0.79
C ALA A 87 -10.88 -2.58 -1.65
N TYR A 88 -10.54 -3.15 -2.80
CA TYR A 88 -11.50 -3.78 -3.70
C TYR A 88 -12.13 -5.04 -3.11
N TRP A 89 -11.31 -5.89 -2.47
CA TRP A 89 -11.75 -7.17 -1.90
C TRP A 89 -12.51 -6.98 -0.59
N PHE A 90 -12.00 -6.15 0.32
CA PHE A 90 -12.56 -6.00 1.66
C PHE A 90 -13.49 -4.79 1.82
N GLY A 91 -13.54 -3.91 0.83
CA GLY A 91 -14.48 -2.78 0.79
C GLY A 91 -15.94 -3.21 0.67
N GLN A 92 -16.20 -4.47 0.29
CA GLN A 92 -17.54 -5.02 0.07
C GLN A 92 -18.19 -5.60 1.34
N TRP A 93 -17.47 -5.60 2.47
CA TRP A 93 -17.96 -6.21 3.72
C TRP A 93 -18.61 -5.13 4.61
N ASP A 94 -19.95 -5.18 4.70
CA ASP A 94 -20.82 -4.15 5.32
C ASP A 94 -21.18 -4.42 6.80
N GLU A 95 -20.40 -5.19 7.55
CA GLU A 95 -20.72 -5.51 8.96
C GLU A 95 -20.18 -4.46 9.96
N PRO A 96 -21.05 -3.80 10.78
CA PRO A 96 -20.67 -2.66 11.63
C PRO A 96 -19.84 -3.05 12.86
N LEU A 97 -20.09 -4.21 13.49
CA LEU A 97 -19.39 -4.63 14.73
C LEU A 97 -17.91 -5.01 14.48
N ARG A 98 -17.49 -5.13 13.21
CA ARG A 98 -16.16 -5.57 12.78
C ARG A 98 -15.35 -4.47 12.08
N TYR A 99 -15.81 -3.23 12.09
CA TYR A 99 -15.21 -2.16 11.28
C TYR A 99 -13.75 -1.86 11.63
N ILE A 100 -13.44 -1.66 12.91
CA ILE A 100 -12.07 -1.40 13.38
C ILE A 100 -11.19 -2.65 13.23
N ILE A 101 -11.70 -3.80 13.64
CA ILE A 101 -10.99 -5.09 13.55
C ILE A 101 -10.63 -5.42 12.09
N LYS A 102 -11.55 -5.16 11.15
CA LYS A 102 -11.33 -5.33 9.71
C LYS A 102 -10.10 -4.55 9.26
N TRP A 103 -10.03 -3.26 9.56
CA TRP A 103 -8.91 -2.43 9.15
C TRP A 103 -7.60 -2.78 9.86
N LEU A 104 -7.66 -3.25 11.11
CA LEU A 104 -6.48 -3.77 11.82
C LEU A 104 -5.93 -5.04 11.17
N VAL A 105 -6.78 -6.02 10.84
CA VAL A 105 -6.37 -7.26 10.16
C VAL A 105 -5.82 -6.95 8.77
N ILE A 106 -6.47 -6.05 8.05
CA ILE A 106 -6.02 -5.57 6.75
C ILE A 106 -4.66 -4.87 6.87
N GLY A 107 -4.50 -3.97 7.84
CA GLY A 107 -3.25 -3.25 8.06
C GLY A 107 -2.12 -4.19 8.46
N PHE A 108 -2.39 -5.20 9.28
CA PHE A 108 -1.43 -6.27 9.59
C PHE A 108 -1.00 -7.02 8.33
N GLY A 109 -1.95 -7.43 7.49
CA GLY A 109 -1.65 -8.08 6.21
C GLY A 109 -0.84 -7.18 5.26
N PHE A 110 -1.22 -5.90 5.16
CA PHE A 110 -0.45 -4.91 4.41
C PHE A 110 0.96 -4.76 4.97
N GLY A 111 1.13 -4.72 6.29
CA GLY A 111 2.43 -4.54 6.93
C GLY A 111 3.39 -5.71 6.74
N ILE A 112 2.88 -6.94 6.64
CA ILE A 112 3.69 -8.12 6.29
C ILE A 112 4.01 -8.16 4.79
N LEU A 113 3.02 -7.90 3.93
CA LEU A 113 3.18 -8.05 2.48
C LEU A 113 3.94 -6.89 1.83
N SER A 114 3.75 -5.67 2.31
CA SER A 114 4.37 -4.47 1.73
C SER A 114 5.91 -4.52 1.68
N PRO A 115 6.67 -4.91 2.72
CA PRO A 115 8.13 -4.99 2.63
C PRO A 115 8.60 -6.09 1.68
N ILE A 116 7.87 -7.21 1.57
CA ILE A 116 8.20 -8.30 0.65
C ILE A 116 8.04 -7.83 -0.80
N ILE A 117 6.89 -7.23 -1.11
CA ILE A 117 6.57 -6.80 -2.48
C ILE A 117 7.44 -5.60 -2.88
N SER A 118 7.62 -4.60 -2.00
CA SER A 118 8.51 -3.47 -2.26
C SER A 118 9.98 -3.90 -2.38
N GLY A 119 10.44 -4.84 -1.55
CA GLY A 119 11.77 -5.45 -1.66
C GLY A 119 12.00 -6.10 -3.03
N GLY A 120 10.97 -6.72 -3.61
CA GLY A 120 11.01 -7.28 -4.97
C GLY A 120 11.21 -6.23 -6.07
N THR A 121 10.89 -4.96 -5.84
CA THR A 121 11.08 -3.89 -6.85
C THR A 121 12.51 -3.36 -6.90
N LEU A 122 13.29 -3.61 -5.85
CA LEU A 122 14.66 -3.10 -5.74
C LEU A 122 15.61 -3.45 -6.87
N PRO A 123 15.72 -4.70 -7.35
CA PRO A 123 16.67 -5.01 -8.41
C PRO A 123 16.35 -4.21 -9.69
N VAL A 124 15.07 -3.92 -9.97
CA VAL A 124 14.66 -3.08 -11.11
C VAL A 124 14.99 -1.61 -10.84
N SER A 125 14.62 -1.10 -9.67
CA SER A 125 14.91 0.28 -9.28
C SER A 125 16.40 0.60 -9.25
N LEU A 126 17.24 -0.34 -8.81
CA LEU A 126 18.70 -0.17 -8.80
C LEU A 126 19.27 -0.02 -10.21
N VAL A 127 18.77 -0.78 -11.19
CA VAL A 127 19.17 -0.60 -12.61
C VAL A 127 18.82 0.81 -13.10
N LEU A 128 17.66 1.35 -12.71
CA LEU A 128 17.27 2.71 -13.10
C LEU A 128 18.18 3.76 -12.46
N VAL A 129 18.55 3.57 -11.19
CA VAL A 129 19.50 4.45 -10.48
C VAL A 129 20.89 4.37 -11.13
N GLU A 130 21.37 3.19 -11.54
CA GLU A 130 22.66 3.04 -12.22
C GLU A 130 22.70 3.74 -13.59
N ILE A 131 21.58 3.75 -14.33
CA ILE A 131 21.45 4.51 -15.59
C ILE A 131 21.48 6.00 -15.32
N GLU A 132 20.73 6.48 -14.31
CA GLU A 132 20.68 7.89 -13.95
C GLU A 132 22.04 8.41 -13.47
N ALA A 133 22.77 7.61 -12.70
CA ALA A 133 24.13 7.92 -12.25
C ALA A 133 25.19 7.86 -13.37
N GLY A 134 24.82 7.45 -14.60
CA GLY A 134 25.75 7.29 -15.73
C GLY A 134 26.73 6.12 -15.58
N VAL A 135 26.49 5.22 -14.61
CA VAL A 135 27.32 4.03 -14.36
C VAL A 135 27.00 2.93 -15.36
N LEU A 136 25.72 2.78 -15.72
CA LEU A 136 25.27 1.78 -16.68
C LEU A 136 24.91 2.43 -18.04
N PRO A 137 25.57 2.00 -19.14
CA PRO A 137 25.19 2.45 -20.48
C PRO A 137 23.74 2.03 -20.82
N VAL A 138 22.97 2.93 -21.41
CA VAL A 138 21.57 2.68 -21.81
C VAL A 138 21.44 1.48 -22.76
N SER A 139 22.47 1.22 -23.57
CA SER A 139 22.52 0.05 -24.45
C SER A 139 22.55 -1.29 -23.71
N GLU A 140 23.04 -1.33 -22.48
CA GLU A 140 23.10 -2.52 -21.64
C GLU A 140 21.87 -2.68 -20.73
N ALA A 141 21.05 -1.63 -20.62
CA ALA A 141 19.88 -1.59 -19.76
C ALA A 141 18.90 -2.75 -19.99
N PRO A 142 18.55 -3.17 -21.22
CA PRO A 142 17.59 -4.27 -21.43
C PRO A 142 18.05 -5.59 -20.81
N VAL A 143 19.34 -5.93 -20.98
CA VAL A 143 19.92 -7.18 -20.45
C VAL A 143 19.97 -7.12 -18.93
N ARG A 144 20.39 -5.98 -18.36
CA ARG A 144 20.41 -5.76 -16.91
C ARG A 144 19.02 -5.82 -16.28
N LEU A 145 18.02 -5.26 -16.96
CA LEU A 145 16.63 -5.29 -16.50
C LEU A 145 16.08 -6.71 -16.48
N ILE A 146 16.33 -7.51 -17.53
CA ILE A 146 15.94 -8.93 -17.56
C ILE A 146 16.63 -9.69 -16.41
N ASN A 147 17.94 -9.48 -16.22
CA ASN A 147 18.67 -10.09 -15.11
C ASN A 147 18.10 -9.66 -13.74
N ALA A 148 17.74 -8.40 -13.58
CA ALA A 148 17.11 -7.89 -12.36
C ALA A 148 15.79 -8.61 -12.03
N LEU A 149 14.98 -8.96 -13.04
CA LEU A 149 13.74 -9.71 -12.84
C LEU A 149 13.99 -11.09 -12.21
N PHE A 150 15.06 -11.78 -12.61
CA PHE A 150 15.43 -13.07 -12.01
C PHE A 150 15.90 -12.95 -10.55
N HIS A 151 16.29 -11.75 -10.11
CA HIS A 151 16.70 -11.49 -8.74
C HIS A 151 15.53 -11.13 -7.82
N ILE A 152 14.33 -10.88 -8.37
CA ILE A 152 13.13 -10.50 -7.60
C ILE A 152 12.87 -11.46 -6.43
N PRO A 153 12.83 -12.80 -6.59
CA PRO A 153 12.48 -13.69 -5.48
C PRO A 153 13.45 -13.57 -4.30
N ARG A 154 14.75 -13.47 -4.61
CA ARG A 154 15.80 -13.31 -3.60
C ARG A 154 15.66 -11.97 -2.87
N PHE A 155 15.52 -10.87 -3.62
CA PHE A 155 15.41 -9.52 -3.04
C PHE A 155 14.12 -9.33 -2.25
N ALA A 156 13.00 -9.85 -2.75
CA ALA A 156 11.71 -9.83 -2.06
C ALA A 156 11.81 -10.51 -0.69
N PHE A 157 12.51 -11.65 -0.60
CA PHE A 157 12.68 -12.34 0.67
C PHE A 157 13.67 -11.63 1.60
N THR A 158 14.88 -11.33 1.12
CA THR A 158 15.92 -10.74 1.98
C THR A 158 15.53 -9.33 2.43
N HIS A 159 15.17 -8.45 1.50
CA HIS A 159 14.78 -7.09 1.86
C HIS A 159 13.42 -7.05 2.56
N GLY A 160 12.51 -7.98 2.23
CA GLY A 160 11.22 -8.11 2.89
C GLY A 160 11.34 -8.47 4.35
N VAL A 161 12.14 -9.49 4.70
CA VAL A 161 12.33 -9.90 6.10
C VAL A 161 12.97 -8.80 6.93
N PHE A 162 14.01 -8.15 6.42
CA PHE A 162 14.63 -7.02 7.12
C PHE A 162 13.70 -5.80 7.23
N GLY A 163 12.79 -5.62 6.26
CA GLY A 163 11.81 -4.54 6.29
C GLY A 163 10.56 -4.83 7.12
N LEU A 164 10.45 -5.97 7.81
CA LEU A 164 9.22 -6.35 8.51
C LEU A 164 8.84 -5.36 9.62
N PHE A 165 9.81 -4.83 10.37
CA PHE A 165 9.51 -3.86 11.43
C PHE A 165 8.94 -2.55 10.86
N THR A 166 9.62 -1.94 9.86
CA THR A 166 9.09 -0.79 9.11
C THR A 166 7.74 -1.08 8.46
N GLY A 167 7.59 -2.29 7.90
CA GLY A 167 6.38 -2.72 7.23
C GLY A 167 5.21 -2.80 8.21
N MET A 168 5.42 -3.36 9.40
CA MET A 168 4.42 -3.42 10.46
C MET A 168 3.98 -2.02 10.92
N LEU A 169 4.91 -1.07 11.04
CA LEU A 169 4.59 0.32 11.32
C LEU A 169 3.75 0.94 10.18
N ALA A 170 4.15 0.73 8.93
CA ALA A 170 3.39 1.16 7.76
C ALA A 170 2.00 0.51 7.71
N GLY A 171 1.86 -0.75 8.12
CA GLY A 171 0.60 -1.47 8.24
C GLY A 171 -0.33 -0.88 9.29
N ALA A 172 0.20 -0.50 10.45
CA ALA A 172 -0.57 0.22 11.48
C ALA A 172 -1.05 1.58 10.95
N LEU A 173 -0.16 2.36 10.33
CA LEU A 173 -0.52 3.63 9.68
C LEU A 173 -1.56 3.42 8.57
N PHE A 174 -1.44 2.36 7.77
CA PHE A 174 -2.41 2.00 6.75
C PHE A 174 -3.79 1.75 7.36
N ALA A 175 -3.87 0.95 8.43
CA ALA A 175 -5.13 0.68 9.14
C ALA A 175 -5.78 1.98 9.66
N PHE A 176 -5.00 2.83 10.34
CA PHE A 176 -5.51 4.10 10.87
C PHE A 176 -5.98 5.04 9.76
N GLY A 177 -5.16 5.25 8.72
CA GLY A 177 -5.54 6.11 7.60
C GLY A 177 -6.77 5.56 6.86
N ALA A 178 -6.84 4.24 6.66
CA ALA A 178 -7.99 3.61 6.04
C ALA A 178 -9.27 3.79 6.87
N LEU A 179 -9.19 3.71 8.20
CA LEU A 179 -10.32 4.01 9.10
C LEU A 179 -10.84 5.44 8.91
N PHE A 180 -9.96 6.44 8.86
CA PHE A 180 -10.40 7.83 8.67
C PHE A 180 -10.94 8.07 7.25
N ILE A 181 -10.28 7.54 6.22
CA ILE A 181 -10.71 7.67 4.82
C ILE A 181 -12.09 7.03 4.62
N SER A 182 -12.30 5.83 5.16
CA SER A 182 -13.57 5.12 5.07
C SER A 182 -14.66 5.75 5.96
N GLY A 183 -14.31 6.25 7.15
CA GLY A 183 -15.25 6.97 8.02
C GLY A 183 -15.74 8.29 7.43
N LEU A 184 -14.86 9.07 6.77
CA LEU A 184 -15.26 10.31 6.08
C LEU A 184 -16.27 10.06 4.95
N ARG A 185 -16.17 8.90 4.28
CA ARG A 185 -17.12 8.49 3.23
C ARG A 185 -18.50 8.18 3.79
N GLU A 186 -18.58 7.70 5.03
CA GLU A 186 -19.84 7.33 5.69
C GLU A 186 -20.59 8.52 6.27
N LEU A 187 -19.97 9.71 6.34
CA LEU A 187 -20.65 10.94 6.74
C LEU A 187 -21.80 11.27 5.78
N ALA A 188 -22.93 11.70 6.35
CA ALA A 188 -24.14 12.03 5.60
C ALA A 188 -23.87 13.14 4.57
N GLY A 189 -24.48 12.98 3.39
CA GLY A 189 -24.12 13.64 2.13
C GLY A 189 -23.73 15.12 2.21
N GLY A 190 -22.64 15.46 1.54
CA GLY A 190 -22.09 16.81 1.45
C GLY A 190 -20.75 16.82 0.71
N PRO A 191 -20.15 18.01 0.50
CA PRO A 191 -18.83 18.13 -0.14
C PRO A 191 -17.73 17.39 0.65
N ILE A 192 -17.86 17.31 1.98
CA ILE A 192 -16.91 16.59 2.84
C ILE A 192 -16.94 15.08 2.57
N ALA A 193 -18.12 14.46 2.47
CA ALA A 193 -18.21 13.03 2.16
C ALA A 193 -17.73 12.70 0.72
N ARG A 194 -17.83 13.68 -0.20
CA ARG A 194 -17.43 13.53 -1.60
C ARG A 194 -15.94 13.73 -1.83
N TYR A 195 -15.33 14.77 -1.26
CA TYR A 195 -13.93 15.15 -1.50
C TYR A 195 -13.00 14.85 -0.33
N GLY A 196 -13.54 14.74 0.89
CA GLY A 196 -12.77 14.53 2.12
C GLY A 196 -11.87 13.29 2.08
N PRO A 197 -12.35 12.10 1.66
CA PRO A 197 -11.51 10.91 1.59
C PRO A 197 -10.30 11.09 0.65
N TYR A 198 -10.49 11.72 -0.51
CA TYR A 198 -9.41 12.00 -1.45
C TYR A 198 -8.40 13.02 -0.90
N VAL A 199 -8.90 14.15 -0.36
CA VAL A 199 -8.04 15.17 0.27
C VAL A 199 -7.22 14.56 1.39
N LEU A 200 -7.85 13.74 2.24
CA LEU A 200 -7.17 13.06 3.34
C LEU A 200 -6.13 12.05 2.83
N ALA A 201 -6.47 11.23 1.84
CA ALA A 201 -5.53 10.27 1.26
C ALA A 201 -4.29 10.96 0.68
N VAL A 202 -4.49 12.04 -0.09
CA VAL A 202 -3.40 12.82 -0.67
C VAL A 202 -2.58 13.51 0.42
N LEU A 203 -3.23 14.12 1.41
CA LEU A 203 -2.55 14.80 2.51
C LEU A 203 -1.70 13.83 3.33
N LEU A 204 -2.25 12.68 3.73
CA LEU A 204 -1.50 11.65 4.46
C LEU A 204 -0.34 11.12 3.61
N SER A 205 -0.57 10.90 2.31
CA SER A 205 0.49 10.45 1.38
C SER A 205 1.65 11.43 1.32
N ILE A 206 1.37 12.72 1.15
CA ILE A 206 2.38 13.78 1.10
C ILE A 206 3.11 13.86 2.45
N VAL A 207 2.38 13.82 3.56
CA VAL A 207 2.97 13.94 4.90
C VAL A 207 3.92 12.78 5.18
N PHE A 208 3.52 11.52 4.98
CA PHE A 208 4.41 10.39 5.26
C PHE A 208 5.61 10.34 4.32
N TYR A 209 5.42 10.65 3.04
CA TYR A 209 6.52 10.72 2.09
C TYR A 209 7.51 11.85 2.44
N ALA A 210 7.01 13.04 2.79
CA ALA A 210 7.83 14.17 3.23
C ALA A 210 8.60 13.84 4.52
N ILE A 211 7.95 13.21 5.50
CA ILE A 211 8.62 12.75 6.73
C ILE A 211 9.77 11.81 6.38
N SER A 212 9.55 10.84 5.48
CA SER A 212 10.59 9.87 5.10
C SER A 212 11.80 10.46 4.36
N THR A 213 11.67 11.67 3.81
CA THR A 213 12.69 12.33 2.98
C THR A 213 13.34 13.54 3.64
N VAL A 214 12.67 14.16 4.63
CA VAL A 214 13.11 15.42 5.25
C VAL A 214 13.40 15.26 6.75
N ALA A 215 12.79 14.31 7.44
CA ALA A 215 13.06 14.13 8.88
C ALA A 215 14.50 13.63 9.10
N ASP A 216 15.01 13.84 10.31
CA ASP A 216 16.39 13.49 10.68
C ASP A 216 16.68 12.00 10.39
N ALA A 217 17.65 11.74 9.51
CA ALA A 217 17.97 10.42 9.01
C ALA A 217 18.41 9.44 10.13
N PRO A 218 19.26 9.83 11.11
CA PRO A 218 19.55 9.01 12.29
C PRO A 218 18.31 8.63 13.10
N THR A 219 17.35 9.55 13.23
CA THR A 219 16.08 9.28 13.93
C THR A 219 15.22 8.29 13.14
N LEU A 220 15.11 8.47 11.82
CA LEU A 220 14.36 7.57 10.95
C LEU A 220 14.99 6.17 10.89
N ALA A 221 16.31 6.05 10.88
CA ALA A 221 17.04 4.78 10.84
C ALA A 221 16.70 3.85 12.01
N ARG A 222 16.25 4.40 13.15
CA ARG A 222 15.80 3.60 14.32
C ARG A 222 14.47 2.90 14.10
N PHE A 223 13.73 3.27 13.06
CA PHE A 223 12.44 2.68 12.74
C PHE A 223 12.52 1.49 11.79
N GLY A 224 13.72 0.98 11.48
CA GLY A 224 13.91 -0.19 10.62
C GLY A 224 15.08 -1.08 11.00
#